data_AF-J7GLD0-F1
#
_entry.id   AF-J7GLD0-F1
#
_cell.length_a   1.000
_cell.length_b   1.000
_cell.length_c   1.000
_cell.angle_alpha   90.00
_cell.angle_beta   90.00
_cell.angle_gamma   90.00
#
_symmetry.space_group_name_H-M   'P 1'
#
loop_
_entity.id
_entity.type
_entity.pdbx_description
1 polymer ?
#
loop_
_entity_poly.entity_id
_entity_poly.type
_entity_poly.pdbx_seq_one_letter_code
_entity_poly.pdbx_strand_id
1 'polypeptide(L)'
;VKKLSNSDKISFLKEVYTSEMETTDVNKSIAYYLRSKKIFSLNADEVLDLYIRNCSIGINATELSNGGSVLANGGSDLVTGDEMVSKEAVKIVLA
;
A
#
# COMPACT_ATOMS: atom_id res chain seq x y z
N VAL A 1 1.44 1.13 -7.52
CA VAL A 1 0.65 2.38 -7.37
C VAL A 1 0.56 3.16 -8.68
N LYS A 2 1.65 3.72 -9.24
CA LYS A 2 1.60 4.53 -10.49
C LYS A 2 0.75 3.96 -11.63
N LYS A 3 0.96 2.68 -11.96
CA LYS A 3 0.19 1.96 -12.99
C LYS A 3 -1.30 1.87 -12.65
N LEU A 4 -1.63 1.50 -11.41
CA LEU A 4 -3.01 1.37 -10.92
C LEU A 4 -3.75 2.72 -10.86
N SER A 5 -3.05 3.79 -10.53
CA SER A 5 -3.62 5.14 -10.47
C SER A 5 -3.68 5.84 -11.82
N ASN A 6 -3.14 5.22 -12.89
CA ASN A 6 -2.93 5.83 -14.20
C ASN A 6 -2.28 7.23 -14.12
N SER A 7 -1.23 7.35 -13.29
CA SER A 7 -0.55 8.62 -13.02
C SER A 7 0.91 8.38 -12.67
N ASP A 8 1.80 9.12 -13.33
CA ASP A 8 3.22 9.15 -12.99
C ASP A 8 3.56 10.14 -11.87
N LYS A 9 2.59 10.98 -11.49
CA LYS A 9 2.73 12.09 -10.52
C LYS A 9 2.34 11.70 -9.09
N ILE A 10 2.57 10.45 -8.72
CA ILE A 10 2.38 9.98 -7.34
C ILE A 10 3.44 10.60 -6.45
N SER A 11 3.01 11.21 -5.35
CA SER A 11 3.88 11.96 -4.44
C SER A 11 4.22 11.14 -3.21
N PHE A 12 5.39 11.42 -2.62
CA PHE A 12 5.76 10.91 -1.31
C PHE A 12 5.59 12.03 -0.28
N LEU A 13 4.68 11.84 0.69
CA LEU A 13 4.36 12.83 1.71
C LEU A 13 5.39 12.76 2.84
N LYS A 14 6.54 13.40 2.66
CA LYS A 14 7.66 13.35 3.61
C LYS A 14 7.31 13.86 5.00
N GLU A 15 6.43 14.86 5.10
CA GLU A 15 5.96 15.41 6.38
C GLU A 15 5.13 14.37 7.15
N VAL A 16 4.22 13.67 6.45
CA VAL A 16 3.43 12.57 7.02
C VAL A 16 4.36 11.44 7.47
N TYR A 17 5.29 11.01 6.61
CA TYR A 17 6.27 9.97 6.97
C TYR A 17 7.03 10.33 8.25
N THR A 18 7.52 11.56 8.36
CA THR A 18 8.27 12.02 9.53
C THR A 18 7.40 11.99 10.79
N SER A 19 6.19 12.54 10.71
CA SER A 19 5.22 12.55 11.81
C SER A 19 4.85 11.15 12.28
N GLU A 20 4.61 10.23 11.35
CA GLU A 20 4.26 8.84 11.65
C GLU A 20 5.45 8.12 12.31
N MET A 21 6.67 8.27 11.77
CA MET A 21 7.86 7.64 12.35
C MET A 21 8.16 8.10 13.79
N GLU A 22 7.80 9.34 14.14
CA GLU A 22 7.98 9.89 15.48
C GLU A 22 6.94 9.39 16.49
N THR A 23 5.79 8.85 16.04
CA THR A 23 4.63 8.55 16.90
C THR A 23 4.12 7.11 16.82
N THR A 24 4.80 6.22 16.09
CA THR A 24 4.34 4.87 15.74
C THR A 24 4.67 3.76 16.77
N ASP A 25 4.57 4.06 18.07
CA ASP A 25 4.94 3.11 19.15
C ASP A 25 4.17 1.79 19.06
N VAL A 26 2.88 1.85 18.73
CA VAL A 26 2.02 0.67 18.60
C VAL A 26 2.48 -0.21 17.43
N ASN A 27 2.71 0.34 16.24
CA ASN A 27 3.15 -0.45 15.10
C ASN A 27 4.56 -1.02 15.33
N LYS A 28 5.42 -0.27 16.01
CA LYS A 28 6.72 -0.78 16.45
C LYS A 28 6.57 -1.98 17.36
N SER A 29 5.69 -1.91 18.37
CA SER A 29 5.41 -3.05 19.24
C SER A 29 4.91 -4.28 18.47
N ILE A 30 4.04 -4.07 17.48
CA ILE A 30 3.52 -5.13 16.59
C ILE A 30 4.65 -5.75 15.77
N ALA A 31 5.51 -4.94 15.13
CA ALA A 31 6.61 -5.44 14.32
C ALA A 31 7.58 -6.31 15.14
N TYR A 32 7.95 -5.86 16.34
CA TYR A 32 8.80 -6.64 17.25
C TYR A 32 8.10 -7.91 17.75
N TYR A 33 6.80 -7.84 18.05
CA TYR A 33 6.01 -8.99 18.44
C TYR A 33 5.97 -10.06 17.34
N LEU A 34 5.63 -9.68 16.10
CA LEU A 34 5.58 -10.60 14.95
C LEU A 34 6.94 -11.23 14.68
N ARG A 35 8.03 -10.46 14.79
CA ARG A 35 9.41 -10.97 14.70
C ARG A 35 9.71 -11.98 15.81
N SER A 36 9.31 -11.71 17.06
CA SER A 36 9.51 -12.64 18.18
C SER A 36 8.78 -13.97 17.98
N LYS A 37 7.63 -13.94 17.29
CA LYS A 37 6.86 -15.13 16.90
C LYS A 37 7.40 -15.82 15.64
N LYS A 38 8.51 -15.33 15.07
CA LYS A 38 9.13 -15.85 13.85
C LYS A 38 8.18 -15.84 12.63
N ILE A 39 7.21 -14.92 12.61
CA ILE A 39 6.32 -14.73 11.45
C ILE A 39 7.11 -14.16 10.27
N PHE A 40 8.12 -13.33 10.55
CA PHE A 40 9.14 -12.93 9.60
C PHE A 40 10.52 -12.88 10.29
N SER A 41 11.60 -12.95 9.49
CA SER A 41 12.99 -12.96 9.97
C SER A 41 13.74 -11.63 9.76
N LEU A 42 13.18 -10.71 8.97
CA LEU A 42 13.73 -9.39 8.69
C LEU A 42 13.83 -8.52 9.97
N ASN A 43 14.63 -7.45 9.89
CA ASN A 43 14.69 -6.44 10.94
C ASN A 43 13.33 -5.75 11.10
N ALA A 44 12.81 -5.69 12.33
CA ALA A 44 11.50 -5.10 12.61
C ALA A 44 11.43 -3.61 12.26
N ASP A 45 12.50 -2.85 12.48
CA ASP A 45 12.54 -1.42 12.18
C ASP A 45 12.60 -1.16 10.66
N GLU A 46 13.27 -2.02 9.88
CA GLU A 46 13.28 -1.94 8.41
C GLU A 46 11.90 -2.26 7.80
N VAL A 47 11.22 -3.28 8.34
CA VAL A 47 9.85 -3.62 7.95
C VAL A 47 8.89 -2.48 8.29
N LEU A 48 9.05 -1.88 9.47
CA LEU A 48 8.25 -0.74 9.89
C LEU A 48 8.50 0.49 9.02
N ASP A 49 9.76 0.82 8.69
CA ASP A 49 10.11 1.93 7.78
C ASP A 49 9.41 1.75 6.41
N LEU A 50 9.49 0.55 5.82
CA LEU A 50 8.82 0.25 4.55
C LEU A 50 7.30 0.42 4.67
N TYR A 51 6.71 -0.06 5.77
CA TYR A 51 5.27 0.07 6.02
C TYR A 51 4.84 1.55 6.11
N ILE A 52 5.54 2.37 6.90
CA ILE A 52 5.22 3.79 7.05
C ILE A 52 5.43 4.56 5.73
N ARG A 53 6.44 4.20 4.93
CA ARG A 53 6.61 4.75 3.57
C ARG A 53 5.41 4.45 2.68
N ASN A 54 4.86 3.24 2.74
CA ASN A 54 3.66 2.87 1.97
C ASN A 54 2.42 3.66 2.42
N CYS A 55 2.26 3.91 3.72
CA CYS A 55 1.19 4.76 4.26
C CYS A 55 1.37 6.24 3.90
N SER A 56 2.56 6.66 3.53
CA SER A 56 2.90 8.05 3.19
C SER A 56 2.87 8.33 1.68
N ILE A 57 2.27 7.44 0.89
CA ILE A 57 2.06 7.65 -0.55
C ILE A 57 0.87 8.58 -0.74
N GLY A 58 1.11 9.78 -1.28
CA GLY A 58 0.10 10.78 -1.57
C GLY A 58 -0.53 10.59 -2.94
N ILE A 59 -1.85 10.47 -2.96
CA ILE A 59 -2.69 10.40 -4.17
C ILE A 59 -3.95 11.25 -4.00
N ASN A 60 -4.54 11.70 -5.10
CA ASN A 60 -5.82 12.40 -5.10
C ASN A 60 -7.01 11.46 -5.34
N ALA A 61 -8.23 11.99 -5.24
CA ALA A 61 -9.45 11.21 -5.39
C ALA A 61 -9.59 10.53 -6.76
N THR A 62 -9.13 11.18 -7.84
CA THR A 62 -9.15 10.62 -9.20
C THR A 62 -8.16 9.47 -9.34
N GLU A 63 -6.96 9.61 -8.79
CA GLU A 63 -5.95 8.55 -8.79
C GLU A 63 -6.39 7.33 -7.98
N LEU A 64 -7.05 7.58 -6.83
CA LEU A 64 -7.62 6.52 -6.02
C LEU A 64 -8.79 5.82 -6.72
N SER A 65 -9.67 6.58 -7.38
CA SER A 65 -10.82 6.00 -8.10
C SER A 65 -10.39 5.13 -9.28
N ASN A 66 -9.29 5.45 -9.96
CA ASN A 66 -8.69 4.58 -10.98
C ASN A 66 -8.27 3.22 -10.39
N GLY A 67 -7.61 3.21 -9.22
CA GLY A 67 -7.28 1.95 -8.54
C GLY A 67 -8.53 1.16 -8.14
N GLY A 68 -9.57 1.85 -7.66
CA GLY A 68 -10.85 1.24 -7.33
C GLY A 68 -11.59 0.66 -8.55
N SER A 69 -11.50 1.33 -9.70
CA SER A 69 -12.15 0.87 -10.93
C SER A 69 -11.52 -0.41 -11.47
N VAL A 70 -10.21 -0.58 -11.33
CA VAL A 70 -9.51 -1.84 -11.63
C VAL A 70 -10.06 -2.99 -10.76
N LEU A 71 -10.22 -2.77 -9.45
CA LEU A 71 -10.78 -3.79 -8.55
C LEU A 71 -12.23 -4.12 -8.93
N ALA A 72 -13.07 -3.11 -9.18
CA ALA A 72 -14.45 -3.28 -9.59
C ALA A 72 -14.58 -4.02 -10.94
N ASN A 73 -13.60 -3.85 -11.83
CA ASN A 73 -13.52 -4.52 -13.12
C ASN A 73 -12.77 -5.87 -13.07
N GLY A 74 -12.75 -6.53 -11.90
CA GLY A 74 -12.17 -7.87 -11.77
C GLY A 74 -10.64 -7.92 -11.93
N GLY A 75 -9.96 -6.78 -11.81
CA GLY A 75 -8.50 -6.68 -11.83
C GLY A 75 -7.90 -6.14 -13.13
N SER A 76 -8.74 -5.81 -14.11
CA SER A 76 -8.33 -5.26 -15.40
C SER A 76 -8.54 -3.76 -15.50
N ASP A 77 -7.65 -3.05 -16.19
CA ASP A 77 -7.83 -1.65 -16.54
C ASP A 77 -9.03 -1.49 -17.49
N LEU A 78 -9.88 -0.49 -17.23
CA LEU A 78 -11.11 -0.25 -18.00
C LEU A 78 -10.85 0.27 -19.42
N VAL A 79 -9.71 0.92 -19.66
CA VAL A 79 -9.38 1.57 -20.93
C VAL A 79 -8.54 0.64 -21.80
N THR A 80 -7.47 0.06 -21.25
CA THR A 80 -6.55 -0.79 -22.01
C THR A 80 -6.95 -2.26 -22.02
N GLY A 81 -7.72 -2.71 -21.02
CA GLY A 81 -8.05 -4.12 -20.81
C GLY A 81 -6.91 -4.94 -20.19
N ASP A 82 -5.76 -4.33 -19.88
CA ASP A 82 -4.62 -5.02 -19.28
C ASP A 82 -4.97 -5.55 -17.89
N GLU A 83 -4.58 -6.78 -17.59
CA GLU A 83 -4.65 -7.30 -16.23
C GLU A 83 -3.61 -6.60 -15.34
N MET A 84 -4.10 -5.88 -14.33
CA MET A 84 -3.28 -5.14 -13.36
C MET A 84 -3.17 -5.90 -12.03
N VAL A 85 -4.22 -6.65 -11.66
CA VAL A 85 -4.33 -7.47 -10.46
C VAL A 85 -5.04 -8.77 -10.85
N SER A 86 -4.61 -9.91 -10.33
CA SER A 86 -5.27 -11.18 -10.66
C SER A 86 -6.70 -11.24 -10.11
N LYS A 87 -7.59 -11.96 -10.81
CA LYS A 87 -8.99 -12.15 -10.40
C LYS A 87 -9.11 -12.77 -9.01
N GLU A 88 -8.19 -13.65 -8.64
CA GLU A 88 -8.14 -14.29 -7.31
C GLU A 88 -7.85 -13.26 -6.23
N ALA A 89 -6.87 -12.37 -6.46
CA ALA A 89 -6.55 -11.30 -5.51
C ALA A 89 -7.72 -10.32 -5.38
N VAL A 90 -8.39 -9.97 -6.48
CA VAL A 90 -9.58 -9.09 -6.43
C VAL A 90 -10.71 -9.71 -5.61
N LYS A 91 -11.00 -11.01 -5.78
CA LYS A 91 -12.01 -11.70 -4.97
C LYS A 91 -11.69 -11.66 -3.48
N ILE A 92 -10.41 -11.80 -3.11
CA ILE A 92 -9.99 -11.73 -1.71
C ILE A 92 -10.14 -10.31 -1.16
N VAL A 93 -9.80 -9.29 -1.96
CA VAL A 93 -9.86 -7.88 -1.54
C VAL A 93 -11.30 -7.36 -1.41
N LEU A 94 -12.24 -7.87 -2.23
CA LEU A 94 -13.65 -7.44 -2.25
C LEU A 94 -14.59 -8.29 -1.39
N ALA A 95 -14.12 -9.40 -0.82
CA ALA A 95 -14.91 -10.28 0.05
C ALA A 95 -15.16 -9.64 1.43
#